data_AF-A0A917VVL0-F1
#
_entry.id   AF-A0A917VVL0-F1
#
_cell.length_a   1.000
_cell.length_b   1.000
_cell.length_c   1.000
_cell.angle_alpha   90.00
_cell.angle_beta   90.00
_cell.angle_gamma   90.00
#
_symmetry.space_group_name_H-M   'P 1'
#
loop_
_entity.id
_entity.type
_entity.pdbx_description
1 polymer ?
#
loop_
_entity_poly.entity_id
_entity_poly.type
_entity_poly.pdbx_seq_one_letter_code
_entity_poly.pdbx_strand_id
1 'polypeptide(L)'
;MTIVAEEEVLAAAELDLATRDVSVDTATEADAGTAAATNGEKPFFVIEKGAPTDAEIAALVCVFTAAAAGGAPADSGPQDLWGKATLLHRGNSPFSPYSYPQLSHLRF
;
A
#
# COMPACT_ATOMS: atom_id res chain seq x y z
N MET A 1 43.13 -34.81 -35.96
CA MET A 1 42.85 -34.88 -34.51
C MET A 1 42.87 -33.46 -33.95
N THR A 2 41.93 -32.60 -34.36
CA THR A 2 41.91 -31.18 -33.93
C THR A 2 40.49 -30.62 -33.86
N ILE A 3 39.59 -31.05 -34.77
CA ILE A 3 38.22 -30.51 -34.82
C ILE A 3 37.33 -30.92 -33.62
N VAL A 4 37.56 -32.11 -33.04
CA VAL A 4 36.79 -32.61 -31.88
C VAL A 4 37.20 -31.91 -30.59
N ALA A 5 38.47 -31.50 -30.48
CA ALA A 5 38.97 -30.81 -29.30
C ALA A 5 38.48 -29.35 -29.23
N GLU A 6 38.27 -28.71 -30.39
CA GLU A 6 37.72 -27.35 -30.46
C GLU A 6 36.23 -27.31 -30.07
N GLU A 7 35.47 -28.37 -30.39
CA GLU A 7 34.07 -28.51 -29.97
C GLU A 7 33.94 -28.70 -28.45
N GLU A 8 34.82 -29.48 -27.83
CA GLU A 8 34.81 -29.70 -26.37
C GLU A 8 35.11 -28.42 -25.59
N VAL A 9 36.03 -27.59 -26.09
CA VAL A 9 36.36 -26.30 -25.48
C VAL A 9 35.21 -25.31 -25.63
N LEU A 10 34.51 -25.31 -26.77
CA LEU A 10 33.31 -24.48 -26.97
C LEU A 10 32.16 -24.95 -26.07
N ALA A 11 31.92 -26.25 -25.96
CA ALA A 11 30.88 -26.81 -25.11
C ALA A 11 31.11 -26.49 -23.62
N ALA A 12 32.37 -26.49 -23.18
CA ALA A 12 32.72 -26.10 -21.80
C ALA A 12 32.46 -24.61 -21.53
N ALA A 13 32.75 -23.73 -22.49
CA ALA A 13 32.51 -22.29 -22.36
C ALA A 13 31.02 -21.93 -22.39
N GLU A 14 30.22 -22.62 -23.22
CA GLU A 14 28.76 -22.44 -23.26
C GLU A 14 28.10 -22.91 -21.95
N LEU A 15 28.57 -24.00 -21.36
CA LEU A 15 28.06 -24.51 -20.10
C LEU A 15 28.35 -23.56 -18.93
N ASP A 16 29.57 -23.02 -18.84
CA ASP A 16 29.94 -22.05 -17.78
C ASP A 16 29.09 -20.77 -17.88
N LEU A 17 28.86 -20.28 -19.11
CA LEU A 17 28.00 -19.12 -19.36
C LEU A 17 26.52 -19.40 -18.99
N ALA A 18 26.02 -20.60 -19.26
CA ALA A 18 24.66 -21.01 -18.88
C ALA A 18 24.50 -21.19 -17.36
N THR A 19 25.53 -21.64 -16.65
CA THR A 19 25.50 -21.81 -15.19
C THR A 19 25.75 -20.52 -14.40
N ARG A 20 26.36 -19.50 -15.01
CA ARG A 20 26.74 -18.25 -14.32
C ARG A 20 25.56 -17.43 -13.79
N ASP A 21 24.37 -17.61 -14.37
CA ASP A 21 23.11 -16.99 -13.91
C ASP A 21 22.31 -17.89 -12.95
N VAL A 22 22.68 -19.16 -12.81
CA VAL A 22 22.10 -20.09 -11.83
C VAL A 22 22.91 -20.01 -10.55
N SER A 23 22.57 -19.03 -9.71
CA SER A 23 22.96 -19.07 -8.31
C SER A 23 22.33 -20.32 -7.69
N VAL A 24 23.15 -21.34 -7.42
CA VAL A 24 22.75 -22.52 -6.65
C VAL A 24 22.56 -22.09 -5.20
N ASP A 25 21.41 -21.50 -4.92
CA ASP A 25 20.92 -21.34 -3.55
C ASP A 25 20.34 -22.70 -3.15
N THR A 26 21.15 -23.51 -2.46
CA THR A 26 20.67 -24.73 -1.80
C THR A 26 19.98 -24.32 -0.51
N ALA A 27 18.80 -23.71 -0.63
CA ALA A 27 17.90 -23.44 0.46
C ALA A 27 16.50 -23.95 0.09
N THR A 28 16.26 -25.19 0.45
CA THR A 28 14.93 -25.78 0.48
C THR A 28 14.15 -25.15 1.64
N GLU A 29 13.27 -24.20 1.34
CA GLU A 29 11.96 -24.05 1.99
C GLU A 29 11.15 -22.99 1.23
N ALA A 30 10.24 -23.48 0.39
CA ALA A 30 9.13 -22.69 -0.11
C ALA A 30 7.98 -22.82 0.89
N ASP A 31 7.60 -21.72 1.54
CA ASP A 31 6.20 -21.47 1.87
C ASP A 31 5.86 -19.98 1.68
N ALA A 32 5.20 -19.74 0.54
CA ALA A 32 4.28 -18.67 0.21
C ALA A 32 4.44 -17.29 0.89
N GLY A 33 5.43 -16.52 0.43
CA GLY A 33 5.30 -15.07 0.40
C GLY A 33 4.13 -14.67 -0.49
N THR A 34 2.97 -14.35 0.09
CA THR A 34 1.94 -13.58 -0.62
C THR A 34 2.50 -12.18 -0.84
N ALA A 35 3.18 -11.99 -1.97
CA ALA A 35 3.45 -10.66 -2.50
C ALA A 35 2.10 -10.02 -2.83
N ALA A 36 1.54 -9.28 -1.88
CA ALA A 36 0.43 -8.39 -2.14
C ALA A 36 0.87 -7.46 -3.28
N ALA A 37 0.14 -7.51 -4.39
CA ALA A 37 0.37 -6.65 -5.53
C ALA A 37 0.34 -5.19 -5.06
N THR A 38 1.51 -4.58 -4.93
CA THR A 38 1.65 -3.18 -4.53
C THR A 38 1.14 -2.34 -5.68
N ASN A 39 0.03 -1.67 -5.45
CA ASN A 39 -0.75 -0.90 -6.43
C ASN A 39 -0.04 0.42 -6.76
N GLY A 40 1.23 0.38 -7.19
CA GLY A 40 2.09 1.55 -7.40
C GLY A 40 2.40 2.38 -6.15
N GLU A 41 1.85 2.02 -4.98
CA GLU A 41 2.08 2.72 -3.73
C GLU A 41 3.41 2.32 -3.09
N LYS A 42 4.16 3.34 -2.63
CA LYS A 42 5.38 3.14 -1.87
C LYS A 42 5.05 2.38 -0.56
N PRO A 43 5.86 1.41 -0.13
CA PRO A 43 5.63 0.67 1.11
C PRO A 43 5.54 1.61 2.32
N PHE A 44 4.66 1.29 3.28
CA PHE A 44 4.41 2.10 4.49
C PHE A 44 5.68 2.23 5.36
N PHE A 45 6.47 1.17 5.47
CA PHE A 45 7.80 1.19 6.07
C PHE A 45 8.68 0.12 5.43
N VAL A 46 10.00 0.29 5.53
CA VAL A 46 11.01 -0.64 5.01
C VAL A 46 11.99 -0.98 6.11
N ILE A 47 12.35 -2.25 6.22
CA ILE A 47 13.33 -2.75 7.19
C ILE A 47 14.70 -2.71 6.51
N GLU A 48 15.51 -1.71 6.86
CA GLU A 48 16.83 -1.48 6.23
C GLU A 48 17.90 -2.48 6.73
N LYS A 49 17.74 -3.04 7.94
CA LYS A 49 18.73 -3.92 8.57
C LYS A 49 18.07 -4.98 9.45
N GLY A 50 18.68 -6.17 9.44
CA GLY A 50 18.24 -7.33 10.22
C GLY A 50 17.27 -8.23 9.46
N ALA A 51 17.12 -9.46 9.95
CA ALA A 51 16.16 -10.44 9.45
C ALA A 51 15.17 -10.74 10.59
N PRO A 52 14.09 -9.97 10.73
CA PRO A 52 13.10 -10.21 11.77
C PRO A 52 12.40 -11.54 11.52
N THR A 53 12.00 -12.18 12.62
CA THR A 53 11.14 -13.36 12.58
C THR A 53 9.69 -12.96 12.27
N ASP A 54 8.88 -13.90 11.76
CA ASP A 54 7.48 -13.65 11.43
C ASP A 54 6.67 -13.14 12.63
N ALA A 55 7.01 -13.62 13.84
CA ALA A 55 6.39 -13.16 15.07
C ALA A 55 6.66 -11.68 15.36
N GLU A 56 7.88 -11.20 15.08
CA GLU A 56 8.25 -9.80 15.23
C GLU A 56 7.57 -8.93 14.17
N ILE A 57 7.46 -9.42 12.93
CA ILE A 57 6.70 -8.73 11.87
C ILE A 57 5.23 -8.57 12.27
N ALA A 58 4.60 -9.63 12.79
CA ALA A 58 3.22 -9.58 13.24
C ALA A 58 3.03 -8.57 14.39
N ALA A 59 3.97 -8.53 15.33
CA ALA A 59 3.95 -7.53 16.41
C ALA A 59 4.05 -6.10 15.87
N LEU A 60 4.95 -5.84 14.91
CA LEU A 60 5.09 -4.52 14.27
C LEU A 60 3.80 -4.09 13.57
N VAL A 61 3.21 -4.99 12.76
CA VAL A 61 1.94 -4.71 12.08
C VAL A 61 0.82 -4.43 13.08
N CYS A 62 0.73 -5.21 14.17
CA CYS A 62 -0.27 -5.00 15.22
C CYS A 62 -0.14 -3.62 15.87
N VAL A 63 1.10 -3.16 16.15
CA VAL A 63 1.33 -1.84 16.75
C VAL A 63 0.99 -0.72 15.76
N PHE A 64 1.41 -0.81 14.51
CA PHE A 64 1.13 0.22 13.51
C PHE A 64 -0.37 0.34 13.19
N THR A 65 -1.07 -0.79 13.11
CA THR A 65 -2.52 -0.79 12.89
C THR A 65 -3.28 -0.22 14.09
N ALA A 66 -2.87 -0.56 15.32
CA ALA A 66 -3.45 0.03 16.53
C ALA A 66 -3.19 1.55 16.61
N ALA A 67 -2.00 2.00 16.23
CA ALA A 67 -1.66 3.42 16.17
C ALA A 67 -2.50 4.16 15.11
N ALA A 68 -2.71 3.55 13.93
CA ALA A 68 -3.55 4.11 12.88
C ALA A 68 -5.02 4.23 13.30
N ALA A 69 -5.52 3.27 14.08
CA ALA A 69 -6.89 3.31 14.61
C ALA A 69 -7.13 4.44 15.62
N GLY A 70 -6.06 5.01 16.20
CA GLY A 70 -6.12 6.15 17.13
C GLY A 70 -6.19 7.52 16.45
N GLY A 71 -6.40 7.59 15.13
CA GLY A 71 -6.50 8.84 14.40
C GLY A 71 -7.56 9.78 15.00
N ALA A 72 -7.16 11.03 15.28
CA ALA A 72 -8.10 12.09 15.65
C ALA A 72 -9.25 12.14 14.62
N PRO A 73 -10.50 12.40 15.04
CA PRO A 73 -11.60 12.52 14.11
C PRO A 73 -11.18 13.49 13.00
N ALA A 74 -11.34 13.07 11.75
CA ALA A 74 -11.01 13.91 10.62
C ALA A 74 -11.71 15.26 10.82
N ASP A 75 -10.93 16.35 10.81
CA ASP A 75 -11.48 17.69 10.94
C ASP A 75 -12.33 17.96 9.69
N SER A 76 -13.62 17.61 9.79
CA SER A 76 -14.61 18.01 8.83
C SER A 76 -14.84 19.49 9.11
N GLY A 77 -14.06 20.34 8.44
CA GLY A 77 -14.24 21.78 8.49
C GLY A 77 -15.68 22.21 8.19
N PRO A 78 -15.96 23.51 8.15
CA PRO A 78 -17.32 24.00 7.91
C PRO A 78 -17.98 23.30 6.71
N GLN A 79 -19.23 22.86 6.88
CA GLN A 79 -19.93 22.15 5.81
C GLN A 79 -19.99 23.02 4.55
N ASP A 80 -19.46 22.53 3.43
CA ASP A 80 -19.67 23.18 2.13
C ASP A 80 -21.11 22.93 1.67
N LEU A 81 -21.84 24.02 1.49
CA LEU A 81 -23.24 24.02 1.09
C LEU A 81 -23.43 24.60 -0.32
N TRP A 82 -22.34 24.96 -1.01
CA TRP A 82 -22.42 25.46 -2.38
C TRP A 82 -22.99 24.37 -3.30
N GLY A 83 -24.01 24.72 -4.09
CA GLY A 83 -24.52 23.87 -5.16
C GLY A 83 -25.56 22.83 -4.73
N LYS A 84 -25.94 22.79 -3.44
CA LYS A 84 -27.06 21.93 -3.01
C LYS A 84 -28.36 22.38 -3.68
N ALA A 85 -28.96 21.48 -4.48
CA ALA A 85 -30.20 21.73 -5.20
C ALA A 85 -31.35 22.21 -4.31
N THR A 86 -31.40 21.73 -3.06
CA THR A 86 -32.36 22.16 -2.04
C THR A 86 -32.18 23.60 -1.55
N LEU A 87 -31.00 24.20 -1.75
CA LEU A 87 -30.71 25.60 -1.43
C LEU A 87 -30.82 26.51 -2.66
N LEU A 88 -30.73 25.96 -3.88
CA LEU A 88 -30.88 26.70 -5.13
C LEU A 88 -32.34 27.15 -5.37
N HIS A 89 -33.29 26.31 -4.98
CA HIS A 89 -34.70 26.66 -5.00
C HIS A 89 -35.10 27.17 -3.61
N ARG A 90 -35.34 28.49 -3.47
CA ARG A 90 -35.81 29.09 -2.21
C ARG A 90 -37.20 28.55 -1.86
N GLY A 91 -37.26 27.36 -1.27
CA GLY A 91 -38.49 26.72 -0.81
C GLY A 91 -39.00 27.30 0.52
N ASN A 92 -38.12 27.97 1.27
CA ASN A 92 -38.44 28.54 2.57
C ASN A 92 -38.73 30.04 2.40
N SER A 93 -39.89 30.47 2.93
CA SER A 93 -40.27 31.89 2.98
C SER A 93 -39.18 32.69 3.71
N PRO A 94 -38.68 33.81 3.16
CA PRO A 94 -37.56 34.56 3.73
C PRO A 94 -37.80 35.08 5.15
N PHE A 95 -39.06 35.14 5.60
CA PHE A 95 -39.46 35.62 6.91
C PHE A 95 -39.81 34.51 7.93
N SER A 96 -39.46 33.24 7.64
CA SER A 96 -39.69 32.13 8.56
C SER A 96 -38.52 31.97 9.56
N PRO A 97 -38.77 31.58 10.83
CA PRO A 97 -37.72 31.13 11.74
C PRO A 97 -36.87 29.97 11.19
N TYR A 98 -37.42 29.22 10.22
CA TYR A 98 -36.75 28.11 9.53
C TYR A 98 -36.13 28.52 8.19
N SER A 99 -35.95 29.81 7.90
CA SER A 99 -35.24 30.29 6.71
C SER A 99 -33.79 29.79 6.65
N TYR A 100 -33.20 29.52 7.81
CA TYR A 100 -31.83 29.01 7.97
C TYR A 100 -31.85 27.71 8.76
N PRO A 101 -32.24 26.57 8.15
CA PRO A 101 -32.36 25.30 8.87
C PRO A 101 -31.04 24.87 9.54
N GLN A 102 -29.90 25.21 8.94
CA GLN A 102 -28.56 24.93 9.46
C GLN A 102 -28.18 25.74 10.70
N LEU A 103 -28.87 26.85 10.99
CA LEU A 103 -28.62 27.66 12.18
C LEU A 103 -29.75 27.53 13.20
N SER A 104 -30.95 27.12 12.76
CA SER A 104 -32.15 27.05 13.59
C SER A 104 -32.07 26.06 14.76
N HIS A 105 -31.17 25.08 14.68
CA HIS A 105 -30.97 24.06 15.72
C HIS A 105 -29.85 24.42 16.71
N LEU A 106 -29.10 25.49 16.46
CA LEU A 106 -28.11 26.00 17.41
C LEU A 106 -28.86 26.73 18.54
N ARG A 107 -28.76 26.20 19.76
CA ARG A 107 -29.22 26.89 20.98
C ARG A 107 -28.02 27.54 21.65
N PHE A 108 -28.15 28.83 21.96
CA PHE A 108 -27.22 29.57 22.82
C PHE A 108 -27.60 29.39 24.29
#